data_AF-A0A2V6FF50-F1
#
_entry.id   AF-A0A2V6FF50-F1
#
_cell.length_a   1.000
_cell.length_b   1.000
_cell.length_c   1.000
_cell.angle_alpha   90.00
_cell.angle_beta   90.00
_cell.angle_gamma   90.00
#
_symmetry.space_group_name_H-M   'P 1'
#
loop_
_entity.id
_entity.type
_entity.pdbx_description
1 polymer ?
#
loop_
_entity_poly.entity_id
_entity_poly.type
_entity_poly.pdbx_seq_one_letter_code
_entity_poly.pdbx_strand_id
1 'polypeptide(L)'
;MQMPEEIQRGVLIEKLRVLVATGCLLLALGCSRKESTLEDSTATAAQESAATAAFAASLPRVGGPAGYAGSKTCRSCHEDQFASWHRSYHRTMTQIAATDTVQADFLNVTLTNDSVRFVLNQKSNELWVRMERIASAARLTPSLSPSEGERVAEGRGTVPMNAQQPKEDIREALDIRVGLVTGSHHMQVFWVPGAAGNMQIGFPFTWLIPEKRWVPRNATFVRPPDTVHRSEVWNVVCSRCHATGIEPRVDSQHRTMDTRAGELGIACEACHGPAQRHVDARLAERDKSTTPDARVLRSEIVHPKKIEPARASQICGFCHSMKWWDRKEGWPERGFHYRPGDDLEATTPIIRPSRAKELPGLADYLARNPEVLRDFFWPDGMVRVSGRDYNGLLESPCYKGGKFSCLSCHSLHESDPDDQLARNRTDNRACTQCHETFREEAQLTAHTRHLAGSSGSQSGQQSQGGRRTRHRPAECLQPLSFGQTARLDRQSTQALVWPRDSRPV
;
A
#
# COMPACT_ATOMS: atom_id res chain seq x y z
N MET A 1 45.13 -32.62 -23.62
CA MET A 1 46.45 -32.76 -24.25
C MET A 1 46.84 -31.34 -24.63
N GLN A 2 47.84 -30.65 -24.09
CA GLN A 2 48.95 -30.92 -23.18
C GLN A 2 49.60 -29.54 -22.94
N MET A 3 50.08 -29.26 -21.72
CA MET A 3 50.95 -28.10 -21.41
C MET A 3 52.39 -28.30 -21.93
N PRO A 4 53.23 -27.24 -21.96
CA PRO A 4 54.47 -27.22 -21.13
C PRO A 4 54.74 -25.82 -20.48
N GLU A 5 55.20 -25.67 -19.22
CA GLU A 5 56.55 -25.85 -18.60
C GLU A 5 57.68 -25.05 -19.28
N GLU A 6 58.71 -24.45 -18.66
CA GLU A 6 59.08 -23.90 -17.33
C GLU A 6 60.51 -23.28 -17.51
N ILE A 7 60.91 -22.31 -16.67
CA ILE A 7 62.29 -21.98 -16.22
C ILE A 7 63.34 -21.42 -17.23
N GLN A 8 63.82 -20.18 -16.96
CA GLN A 8 65.25 -19.89 -16.70
C GLN A 8 65.43 -18.69 -15.75
N ARG A 9 66.18 -18.92 -14.67
CA ARG A 9 66.71 -17.95 -13.69
C ARG A 9 68.16 -17.60 -14.05
N GLY A 10 68.51 -16.32 -13.88
CA GLY A 10 69.69 -15.93 -13.09
C GLY A 10 70.95 -15.50 -13.85
N VAL A 11 71.16 -14.19 -13.93
CA VAL A 11 72.42 -13.42 -13.70
C VAL A 11 71.90 -11.97 -13.51
N LEU A 12 72.00 -11.25 -12.39
CA LEU A 12 73.22 -10.83 -11.71
C LEU A 12 72.84 -10.28 -10.31
N ILE A 13 73.18 -11.02 -9.26
CA ILE A 13 73.35 -10.48 -7.92
C ILE A 13 74.84 -10.18 -7.80
N GLU A 14 75.21 -8.91 -7.84
CA GLU A 14 76.45 -8.42 -7.21
C GLU A 14 76.41 -6.89 -7.17
N LYS A 15 75.90 -6.37 -6.05
CA LYS A 15 76.28 -5.09 -5.43
C LYS A 15 75.43 -4.89 -4.17
N LEU A 16 75.59 -5.83 -3.25
CA LEU A 16 75.26 -5.62 -1.85
C LEU A 16 76.51 -5.05 -1.17
N ARG A 17 76.31 -4.10 -0.25
CA ARG A 17 77.22 -3.69 0.83
C ARG A 17 78.25 -2.61 0.51
N VAL A 18 77.79 -1.35 0.47
CA VAL A 18 78.47 -0.26 1.20
C VAL A 18 77.38 0.67 1.77
N LEU A 19 77.44 0.88 3.09
CA LEU A 19 76.73 1.90 3.90
C LEU A 19 75.30 1.61 4.38
N VAL A 20 75.20 0.58 5.22
CA VAL A 20 74.46 0.66 6.49
C VAL A 20 75.16 1.72 7.36
N ALA A 21 74.73 2.97 7.31
CA ALA A 21 74.98 4.03 8.32
C ALA A 21 74.42 5.39 7.85
N THR A 22 73.13 5.47 7.55
CA THR A 22 72.38 6.74 7.63
C THR A 22 70.94 6.45 8.02
N GLY A 23 70.79 5.66 9.09
CA GLY A 23 69.57 5.64 9.87
C GLY A 23 69.53 6.88 10.78
N CYS A 24 68.29 7.33 11.05
CA CYS A 24 67.89 8.08 12.25
C CYS A 24 67.80 9.62 12.23
N LEU A 25 67.53 10.30 11.11
CA LEU A 25 67.10 11.71 11.22
C LEU A 25 66.12 12.25 10.17
N LEU A 26 65.06 11.51 9.80
CA LEU A 26 63.89 12.09 9.10
C LEU A 26 62.55 11.38 9.45
N LEU A 27 62.40 10.92 10.70
CA LEU A 27 61.13 10.36 11.22
C LEU A 27 60.76 11.02 12.56
N ALA A 28 60.54 12.34 12.57
CA ALA A 28 60.06 13.04 13.77
C ALA A 28 59.10 14.23 13.49
N LEU A 29 58.51 14.34 12.29
CA LEU A 29 57.43 15.29 12.02
C LEU A 29 56.38 14.62 11.14
N GLY A 30 55.48 13.84 11.75
CA GLY A 30 54.43 13.13 11.02
C GLY A 30 53.44 12.33 11.87
N CYS A 31 53.64 12.24 13.18
CA CYS A 31 52.65 11.65 14.10
C CYS A 31 51.70 12.74 14.61
N SER A 32 50.76 13.20 13.78
CA SER A 32 49.54 13.88 14.25
C SER A 32 48.49 14.00 13.14
N ARG A 33 48.02 12.88 12.59
CA ARG A 33 46.77 12.76 11.81
C ARG A 33 46.55 11.30 11.39
N LYS A 34 46.08 10.45 12.32
CA LYS A 34 45.46 9.16 11.94
C LYS A 34 44.61 8.46 13.01
N GLU A 35 44.31 9.10 14.13
CA GLU A 35 43.29 8.59 15.07
C GLU A 35 41.89 9.07 14.70
N SER A 36 41.74 10.30 14.19
CA SER A 36 40.42 10.87 13.90
C SER A 36 39.62 10.12 12.81
N THR A 37 40.27 9.48 11.84
CA THR A 37 39.57 8.85 10.70
C THR A 37 38.94 7.50 11.03
N LEU A 38 39.50 6.77 11.99
CA LEU A 38 38.93 5.47 12.42
C LEU A 38 37.78 5.70 13.40
N GLU A 39 37.92 6.66 14.32
CA GLU A 39 36.83 7.09 15.21
C GLU A 39 35.66 7.69 14.42
N ASP A 40 35.89 8.57 13.44
CA ASP A 40 34.82 9.11 12.57
C ASP A 40 34.11 8.02 11.78
N SER A 41 34.85 7.04 11.25
CA SER A 41 34.27 5.94 10.47
C SER A 41 33.41 5.01 11.34
N THR A 42 33.84 4.74 12.57
CA THR A 42 33.06 3.91 13.52
C THR A 42 31.84 4.64 14.05
N ALA A 43 31.95 5.95 14.33
CA ALA A 43 30.83 6.80 14.73
C ALA A 43 29.78 6.93 13.61
N THR A 44 30.22 7.13 12.37
CA THR A 44 29.33 7.18 11.20
C THR A 44 28.62 5.85 10.98
N ALA A 45 29.34 4.72 11.07
CA ALA A 45 28.75 3.39 10.94
C ALA A 45 27.73 3.08 12.07
N ALA A 46 28.02 3.50 13.30
CA ALA A 46 27.11 3.34 14.43
C ALA A 46 25.83 4.19 14.25
N GLN A 47 25.96 5.43 13.75
CA GLN A 47 24.83 6.30 13.44
C GLN A 47 23.97 5.74 12.29
N GLU A 48 24.58 5.21 11.24
CA GLU A 48 23.87 4.60 10.11
C GLU A 48 23.13 3.31 10.53
N SER A 49 23.76 2.50 11.39
CA SER A 49 23.13 1.32 12.00
C SER A 49 21.95 1.70 12.89
N ALA A 50 22.08 2.75 13.72
CA ALA A 50 21.01 3.23 14.58
C ALA A 50 19.84 3.82 13.77
N ALA A 51 20.13 4.60 12.72
CA ALA A 51 19.11 5.14 11.82
C ALA A 51 18.35 4.02 11.08
N THR A 52 19.05 2.99 10.64
CA THR A 52 18.46 1.80 10.01
C THR A 52 17.53 1.06 10.98
N ALA A 53 17.98 0.84 12.23
CA ALA A 53 17.16 0.20 13.26
C ALA A 53 15.92 1.04 13.63
N ALA A 54 16.08 2.36 13.73
CA ALA A 54 14.97 3.28 14.00
C ALA A 54 13.94 3.27 12.86
N PHE A 55 14.38 3.28 11.61
CA PHE A 55 13.48 3.15 10.46
C PHE A 55 12.74 1.81 10.47
N ALA A 56 13.45 0.70 10.70
CA ALA A 56 12.84 -0.62 10.78
C ALA A 56 11.78 -0.70 11.90
N ALA A 57 12.04 -0.08 13.07
CA ALA A 57 11.09 0.00 14.18
C ALA A 57 9.85 0.85 13.86
N SER A 58 9.97 1.80 12.94
CA SER A 58 8.85 2.63 12.50
C SER A 58 7.86 1.92 11.56
N LEU A 59 8.26 0.78 10.98
CA LEU A 59 7.44 0.00 10.06
C LEU A 59 6.51 -0.99 10.80
N PRO A 60 5.38 -1.38 10.19
CA PRO A 60 4.60 -2.51 10.69
C PRO A 60 5.48 -3.77 10.80
N ARG A 61 5.37 -4.50 11.92
CA ARG A 61 6.14 -5.73 12.08
C ARG A 61 5.52 -6.87 11.29
N VAL A 62 6.35 -7.58 10.53
CA VAL A 62 5.93 -8.69 9.67
C VAL A 62 6.34 -10.03 10.29
N GLY A 63 5.59 -11.10 10.03
CA GLY A 63 5.88 -12.44 10.56
C GLY A 63 5.10 -12.79 11.84
N GLY A 64 4.03 -12.06 12.13
CA GLY A 64 3.02 -12.41 13.13
C GLY A 64 1.71 -11.72 12.77
N PRO A 65 0.52 -12.19 13.18
CA PRO A 65 0.22 -12.93 14.40
C PRO A 65 0.65 -14.40 14.34
N ALA A 66 0.62 -15.06 15.50
CA ALA A 66 0.91 -16.48 15.58
C ALA A 66 0.00 -17.30 14.62
N GLY A 67 0.58 -18.33 14.00
CA GLY A 67 -0.12 -19.23 13.08
C GLY A 67 0.04 -18.87 11.59
N TYR A 68 0.62 -17.72 11.25
CA TYR A 68 0.95 -17.34 9.88
C TYR A 68 2.39 -17.77 9.53
N ALA A 69 2.56 -18.49 8.44
CA ALA A 69 3.84 -19.00 7.95
C ALA A 69 4.51 -18.07 6.92
N GLY A 70 3.73 -17.21 6.25
CA GLY A 70 4.18 -16.35 5.16
C GLY A 70 4.35 -17.08 3.82
N SER A 71 4.03 -16.39 2.73
CA SER A 71 3.92 -16.95 1.37
C SER A 71 5.20 -17.65 0.88
N LYS A 72 6.38 -17.19 1.34
CA LYS A 72 7.68 -17.78 0.95
C LYS A 72 7.76 -19.27 1.33
N THR A 73 7.13 -19.68 2.43
CA THR A 73 7.11 -21.08 2.89
C THR A 73 6.32 -21.99 1.96
N CYS A 74 5.34 -21.45 1.22
CA CYS A 74 4.49 -22.20 0.32
C CYS A 74 5.22 -22.60 -0.98
N ARG A 75 6.26 -21.83 -1.37
CA ARG A 75 6.89 -21.91 -2.70
C ARG A 75 7.40 -23.30 -3.05
N SER A 76 8.07 -23.99 -2.13
CA SER A 76 8.70 -25.29 -2.42
C SER A 76 7.72 -26.43 -2.67
N CYS A 77 6.48 -26.29 -2.22
CA CYS A 77 5.43 -27.31 -2.40
C CYS A 77 4.37 -26.89 -3.43
N HIS A 78 4.24 -25.58 -3.68
CA HIS A 78 3.21 -24.96 -4.52
C HIS A 78 3.83 -23.98 -5.53
N GLU A 79 4.78 -24.46 -6.34
CA GLU A 79 5.58 -23.62 -7.24
C GLU A 79 4.72 -22.83 -8.25
N ASP A 80 3.77 -23.49 -8.90
CA ASP A 80 2.91 -22.88 -9.92
C ASP A 80 1.95 -21.84 -9.33
N GLN A 81 1.34 -22.16 -8.19
CA GLN A 81 0.43 -21.26 -7.49
C GLN A 81 1.20 -20.06 -6.94
N PHE A 82 2.41 -20.27 -6.41
CA PHE A 82 3.30 -19.19 -5.98
C PHE A 82 3.70 -18.31 -7.16
N ALA A 83 4.11 -18.89 -8.30
CA ALA A 83 4.53 -18.14 -9.47
C ALA A 83 3.39 -17.28 -10.04
N SER A 84 2.17 -17.83 -10.13
CA SER A 84 0.99 -17.08 -10.59
C SER A 84 0.58 -15.98 -9.61
N TRP A 85 0.54 -16.27 -8.31
CA TRP A 85 0.28 -15.26 -7.27
C TRP A 85 1.35 -14.15 -7.29
N HIS A 86 2.62 -14.50 -7.47
CA HIS A 86 3.71 -13.53 -7.43
C HIS A 86 3.65 -12.49 -8.55
N ARG A 87 3.06 -12.85 -9.71
CA ARG A 87 2.81 -11.91 -10.81
C ARG A 87 1.56 -11.05 -10.58
N SER A 88 0.69 -11.44 -9.66
CA SER A 88 -0.56 -10.73 -9.41
C SER A 88 -0.35 -9.45 -8.62
N TYR A 89 -1.27 -8.50 -8.83
CA TYR A 89 -1.30 -7.26 -8.08
C TYR A 89 -1.73 -7.41 -6.62
N HIS A 90 -2.44 -8.50 -6.29
CA HIS A 90 -2.78 -8.83 -4.91
C HIS A 90 -1.52 -8.84 -4.02
N ARG A 91 -0.45 -9.48 -4.48
CA ARG A 91 0.84 -9.50 -3.77
C ARG A 91 1.38 -8.09 -3.52
N THR A 92 1.31 -7.20 -4.51
CA THR A 92 1.98 -5.89 -4.45
C THR A 92 1.15 -4.80 -3.79
N MET A 93 -0.04 -5.12 -3.25
CA MET A 93 -0.96 -4.10 -2.73
C MET A 93 -0.38 -3.23 -1.63
N THR A 94 0.45 -3.76 -0.75
CA THR A 94 1.28 -2.95 0.15
C THR A 94 2.67 -3.57 0.25
N GLN A 95 3.69 -2.73 0.12
CA GLN A 95 5.09 -3.14 0.23
C GLN A 95 5.87 -2.08 1.02
N ILE A 96 7.03 -2.45 1.56
CA ILE A 96 7.99 -1.46 2.05
C ILE A 96 8.42 -0.61 0.85
N ALA A 97 8.44 0.70 1.03
CA ALA A 97 8.83 1.63 -0.03
C ALA A 97 10.34 1.53 -0.29
N ALA A 98 10.68 1.15 -1.52
CA ALA A 98 12.03 0.93 -1.99
C ALA A 98 12.06 1.11 -3.51
N THR A 99 13.24 1.20 -4.10
CA THR A 99 13.39 1.49 -5.54
C THR A 99 12.92 0.37 -6.45
N ASP A 100 12.82 -0.85 -5.93
CA ASP A 100 12.29 -2.04 -6.61
C ASP A 100 10.77 -2.22 -6.41
N THR A 101 10.15 -1.51 -5.47
CA THR A 101 8.71 -1.57 -5.19
C THR A 101 7.94 -0.33 -5.66
N VAL A 102 8.65 0.76 -5.94
CA VAL A 102 8.07 2.05 -6.32
C VAL A 102 8.32 2.35 -7.80
N GLN A 103 7.25 2.71 -8.50
CA GLN A 103 7.27 3.12 -9.91
C GLN A 103 7.24 4.65 -10.08
N ALA A 104 7.08 5.38 -8.97
CA ALA A 104 7.01 6.84 -8.98
C ALA A 104 8.39 7.50 -9.10
N ASP A 105 8.42 8.68 -9.71
CA ASP A 105 9.64 9.46 -9.85
C ASP A 105 10.00 10.17 -8.53
N PHE A 106 11.16 9.84 -7.98
CA PHE A 106 11.77 10.43 -6.78
C PHE A 106 13.09 11.15 -7.08
N LEU A 107 13.45 11.39 -8.35
CA LEU A 107 14.72 11.99 -8.74
C LEU A 107 14.64 13.53 -8.69
N ASN A 108 14.79 14.09 -7.48
CA ASN A 108 14.78 15.54 -7.21
C ASN A 108 13.49 16.25 -7.64
N VAL A 109 12.34 15.63 -7.36
CA VAL A 109 11.03 16.18 -7.70
C VAL A 109 10.59 17.17 -6.62
N THR A 110 10.12 18.35 -7.02
CA THR A 110 9.53 19.34 -6.09
C THR A 110 8.03 19.42 -6.29
N LEU A 111 7.28 19.16 -5.23
CA LEU A 111 5.82 19.27 -5.19
C LEU A 111 5.41 20.29 -4.14
N THR A 112 4.29 20.96 -4.36
CA THR A 112 3.73 21.92 -3.38
C THR A 112 2.27 21.59 -3.13
N ASN A 113 1.90 21.48 -1.87
CA ASN A 113 0.51 21.38 -1.44
C ASN A 113 0.28 22.33 -0.27
N ASP A 114 -0.76 23.16 -0.37
CA ASP A 114 -1.00 24.27 0.55
C ASP A 114 0.25 25.16 0.75
N SER A 115 0.74 25.32 1.99
CA SER A 115 1.95 26.10 2.34
C SER A 115 3.16 25.21 2.64
N VAL A 116 3.19 23.99 2.12
CA VAL A 116 4.30 23.03 2.32
C VAL A 116 4.87 22.62 0.98
N ARG A 117 6.20 22.74 0.86
CA ARG A 117 6.98 22.22 -0.26
C ARG A 117 7.56 20.86 0.12
N PHE A 118 7.50 19.92 -0.82
CA PHE A 118 7.98 18.55 -0.68
C PHE A 118 9.05 18.31 -1.74
N VAL A 119 10.28 18.07 -1.31
CA VAL A 119 11.38 17.69 -2.21
C VAL A 119 11.61 16.20 -2.07
N LEU A 120 11.22 15.45 -3.09
CA LEU A 120 11.40 14.00 -3.17
C LEU A 120 12.78 13.69 -3.72
N ASN A 121 13.48 12.80 -3.03
CA ASN A 121 14.83 12.39 -3.37
C ASN A 121 14.96 10.87 -3.22
N GLN A 122 15.90 10.29 -3.95
CA GLN A 122 16.27 8.89 -3.85
C GLN A 122 17.76 8.78 -3.54
N LYS A 123 18.12 7.91 -2.59
CA LYS A 123 19.51 7.55 -2.28
C LYS A 123 19.63 6.04 -2.19
N SER A 124 20.41 5.44 -3.07
CA SER A 124 20.53 3.98 -3.17
C SER A 124 19.15 3.32 -3.29
N ASN A 125 18.73 2.52 -2.31
CA ASN A 125 17.41 1.86 -2.28
C ASN A 125 16.36 2.63 -1.43
N GLU A 126 16.68 3.82 -0.96
CA GLU A 126 15.86 4.59 -0.03
C GLU A 126 15.17 5.75 -0.72
N LEU A 127 13.92 5.99 -0.32
CA LEU A 127 13.09 7.07 -0.83
C LEU A 127 12.86 8.06 0.30
N TRP A 128 13.19 9.32 0.04
CA TRP A 128 13.20 10.39 1.02
C TRP A 128 12.31 11.54 0.56
N VAL A 129 11.65 12.16 1.52
CA VAL A 129 10.86 13.38 1.32
C VAL A 129 11.35 14.41 2.32
N ARG A 130 11.84 15.53 1.80
CA ARG A 130 12.08 16.73 2.59
C ARG A 130 10.84 17.61 2.56
N MET A 131 10.23 17.82 3.71
CA MET A 131 9.06 18.68 3.87
C MET A 131 9.49 20.04 4.41
N GLU A 132 9.11 21.11 3.75
CA GLU A 132 9.51 22.47 4.10
C GLU A 132 8.28 23.35 4.26
N ARG A 133 8.09 23.91 5.45
CA ARG A 133 7.03 24.88 5.69
C ARG A 133 7.47 26.23 5.16
N ILE A 134 6.80 26.69 4.12
CA ILE A 134 7.07 28.00 3.53
C ILE A 134 6.31 29.05 4.35
N ALA A 135 6.99 30.14 4.73
CA ALA A 135 6.30 31.32 5.24
C ALA A 135 5.29 31.79 4.19
N SER A 136 3.99 31.75 4.49
CA SER A 136 2.95 32.12 3.52
C SER A 136 3.30 33.45 2.83
N ALA A 137 3.13 33.49 1.51
CA ALA A 137 3.27 34.69 0.67
C ALA A 137 2.20 35.76 0.96
N ALA A 138 1.72 35.86 2.20
CA ALA A 138 0.70 36.81 2.64
C ALA A 138 1.29 38.14 3.15
N ARG A 139 2.60 38.40 2.95
CA ARG A 139 3.23 39.70 3.29
C ARG A 139 4.31 40.12 2.29
N LEU A 140 4.02 40.03 0.99
CA LEU A 140 4.78 40.73 -0.04
C LEU A 140 3.84 41.58 -0.89
N THR A 141 3.09 42.48 -0.26
CA THR A 141 2.82 43.75 -0.94
C THR A 141 4.15 44.48 -1.01
N PRO A 142 4.67 44.85 -2.20
CA PRO A 142 5.78 45.79 -2.25
C PRO A 142 5.32 47.02 -1.49
N SER A 143 6.08 47.44 -0.48
CA SER A 143 5.85 48.72 0.17
C SER A 143 6.21 49.81 -0.85
N LEU A 144 5.30 50.10 -1.78
CA LEU A 144 5.36 51.32 -2.56
C LEU A 144 5.06 52.45 -1.57
N SER A 145 5.93 53.46 -1.52
CA SER A 145 5.57 54.72 -0.88
C SER A 145 4.30 55.29 -1.56
N PRO A 146 3.49 56.11 -0.87
CA PRO A 146 2.30 56.72 -1.46
C PRO A 146 2.58 57.38 -2.82
N SER A 147 3.76 58.00 -2.97
CA SER A 147 4.19 58.66 -4.20
C SER A 147 4.61 57.72 -5.35
N GLU A 148 4.89 56.46 -5.06
CA GLU A 148 5.21 55.42 -6.05
C GLU A 148 3.94 54.69 -6.50
N GLY A 149 2.98 54.49 -5.59
CA GLY A 149 1.66 53.96 -5.90
C GLY A 149 0.87 54.84 -6.87
N GLU A 150 0.94 56.16 -6.69
CA GLU A 150 0.28 57.15 -7.57
C GLU A 150 0.88 57.16 -8.98
N ARG A 151 2.21 57.10 -9.11
CA ARG A 151 2.91 57.10 -10.42
C ARG A 151 2.66 55.84 -11.23
N VAL A 152 2.49 54.69 -10.57
CA VAL A 152 2.14 53.42 -11.24
C VAL A 152 0.66 53.41 -11.65
N ALA A 153 -0.23 53.96 -10.81
CA ALA A 153 -1.66 54.09 -11.13
C ALA A 153 -1.93 55.06 -12.31
N GLU A 154 -1.10 56.09 -12.47
CA GLU A 154 -1.17 57.04 -13.59
C GLU A 154 -0.45 56.56 -14.88
N GLY A 155 0.12 55.35 -14.88
CA GLY A 155 0.84 54.79 -16.04
C GLY A 155 2.18 55.48 -16.34
N ARG A 156 2.78 56.18 -15.36
CA ARG A 156 4.00 56.98 -15.51
C ARG A 156 5.24 56.37 -14.84
N GLY A 157 5.16 55.14 -14.33
CA GLY A 157 6.27 54.44 -13.68
C GLY A 157 6.42 52.98 -14.13
N THR A 158 7.66 52.52 -14.27
CA THR A 158 7.99 51.11 -14.51
C THR A 158 8.29 50.39 -13.20
N VAL A 159 7.75 49.19 -13.01
CA VAL A 159 8.15 48.32 -11.89
C VAL A 159 9.59 47.84 -12.15
N PRO A 160 10.55 48.04 -11.25
CA PRO A 160 11.93 47.62 -11.48
C PRO A 160 12.01 46.09 -11.65
N MET A 161 12.51 45.66 -12.80
CA MET A 161 12.62 44.27 -13.25
C MET A 161 13.78 43.49 -12.58
N ASN A 162 14.15 43.85 -11.35
CA ASN A 162 15.17 43.14 -10.58
C ASN A 162 14.65 42.74 -9.20
N ALA A 163 13.47 42.11 -9.17
CA ALA A 163 13.11 41.27 -8.06
C ALA A 163 13.82 39.94 -8.25
N GLN A 164 14.97 39.77 -7.60
CA GLN A 164 15.48 38.44 -7.26
C GLN A 164 14.26 37.62 -6.77
N GLN A 165 14.02 36.43 -7.32
CA GLN A 165 13.02 35.52 -6.76
C GLN A 165 13.18 35.54 -5.24
N PRO A 166 12.13 35.85 -4.45
CA PRO A 166 12.25 35.90 -3.01
C PRO A 166 12.88 34.58 -2.57
N LYS A 167 14.01 34.63 -1.85
CA LYS A 167 14.49 33.45 -1.14
C LYS A 167 13.34 33.03 -0.24
N GLU A 168 12.67 31.94 -0.61
CA GLU A 168 11.54 31.42 0.17
C GLU A 168 12.03 31.20 1.60
N ASP A 169 11.43 31.91 2.55
CA ASP A 169 11.77 31.81 3.97
C ASP A 169 11.23 30.47 4.49
N ILE A 170 12.09 29.45 4.46
CA ILE A 170 11.83 28.12 5.01
C ILE A 170 11.88 28.23 6.53
N ARG A 171 10.72 28.11 7.18
CA ARG A 171 10.63 28.23 8.64
C ARG A 171 11.07 26.96 9.36
N GLU A 172 10.73 25.83 8.77
CA GLU A 172 10.90 24.49 9.33
C GLU A 172 11.12 23.51 8.18
N ALA A 173 12.07 22.60 8.33
CA ALA A 173 12.31 21.52 7.38
C ALA A 173 12.44 20.19 8.12
N LEU A 174 11.90 19.12 7.54
CA LEU A 174 11.94 17.76 8.09
C LEU A 174 12.19 16.77 6.96
N ASP A 175 13.27 15.99 7.08
CA ASP A 175 13.58 14.89 6.16
C ASP A 175 13.01 13.58 6.71
N ILE A 176 12.16 12.91 5.92
CA ILE A 176 11.53 11.65 6.31
C ILE A 176 11.75 10.61 5.22
N ARG A 177 12.18 9.41 5.62
CA ARG A 177 12.20 8.25 4.74
C ARG A 177 10.79 7.69 4.57
N VAL A 178 10.38 7.46 3.33
CA VAL A 178 9.08 6.84 3.01
C VAL A 178 9.08 5.40 3.54
N GLY A 179 8.04 5.05 4.29
CA GLY A 179 7.91 3.75 4.93
C GLY A 179 7.28 2.70 4.02
N LEU A 180 6.09 2.98 3.51
CA LEU A 180 5.28 2.03 2.73
C LEU A 180 4.80 2.64 1.42
N VAL A 181 4.55 1.77 0.45
CA VAL A 181 3.79 2.06 -0.78
C VAL A 181 2.57 1.15 -0.83
N THR A 182 1.42 1.72 -1.20
CA THR A 182 0.17 0.97 -1.42
C THR A 182 -0.35 1.25 -2.82
N GLY A 183 -0.79 0.22 -3.52
CA GLY A 183 -1.34 0.32 -4.86
C GLY A 183 -0.60 -0.57 -5.86
N SER A 184 -1.32 -0.96 -6.90
CA SER A 184 -0.86 -1.98 -7.86
C SER A 184 -0.33 -1.38 -9.16
N HIS A 185 -1.19 -1.18 -10.16
CA HIS A 185 -0.78 -0.93 -11.55
C HIS A 185 -1.40 0.29 -12.20
N HIS A 186 -2.34 0.97 -11.53
CA HIS A 186 -2.85 2.27 -11.99
C HIS A 186 -2.32 3.44 -11.16
N MET A 187 -2.10 3.24 -9.86
CA MET A 187 -1.61 4.29 -8.98
C MET A 187 -0.84 3.74 -7.80
N GLN A 188 0.04 4.57 -7.23
CA GLN A 188 0.71 4.31 -5.96
C GLN A 188 0.49 5.48 -5.00
N VAL A 189 0.08 5.15 -3.78
CA VAL A 189 0.03 6.08 -2.64
C VAL A 189 1.12 5.71 -1.65
N PHE A 190 1.63 6.70 -0.93
CA PHE A 190 2.81 6.54 -0.09
C PHE A 190 2.49 6.86 1.36
N TRP A 191 3.26 6.26 2.25
CA TRP A 191 3.12 6.43 3.69
C TRP A 191 4.46 6.76 4.31
N VAL A 192 4.44 7.73 5.21
CA VAL A 192 5.62 8.15 5.98
C VAL A 192 5.42 7.78 7.46
N PRO A 193 6.50 7.44 8.18
CA PRO A 193 6.43 7.25 9.63
C PRO A 193 5.79 8.42 10.36
N GLY A 194 4.87 8.11 11.27
CA GLY A 194 4.29 9.06 12.20
C GLY A 194 5.15 9.24 13.46
N ALA A 195 4.70 10.11 14.36
CA ALA A 195 5.47 10.47 15.56
C ALA A 195 5.48 9.41 16.68
N ALA A 196 4.67 8.35 16.59
CA ALA A 196 4.49 7.40 17.69
C ALA A 196 4.35 5.94 17.22
N GLY A 197 5.14 5.06 17.84
CA GLY A 197 5.17 3.63 17.53
C GLY A 197 5.52 3.38 16.06
N ASN A 198 4.76 2.48 15.41
CA ASN A 198 4.90 2.21 13.97
C ASN A 198 3.73 2.74 13.13
N MET A 199 3.22 3.90 13.52
CA MET A 199 2.17 4.61 12.76
C MET A 199 2.69 5.02 11.38
N GLN A 200 1.83 4.88 10.36
CA GLN A 200 2.13 5.23 8.97
C GLN A 200 1.08 6.21 8.45
N ILE A 201 1.50 7.44 8.16
CA ILE A 201 0.64 8.58 7.80
C ILE A 201 0.69 8.79 6.28
N GLY A 202 -0.46 9.08 5.68
CA GLY A 202 -0.57 9.28 4.24
C GLY A 202 0.22 10.49 3.73
N PHE A 203 1.09 10.24 2.76
CA PHE A 203 1.74 11.29 1.96
C PHE A 203 0.67 11.98 1.08
N PRO A 204 0.68 13.32 0.95
CA PRO A 204 -0.43 14.05 0.31
C PRO A 204 -0.43 14.00 -1.23
N PHE A 205 0.44 13.22 -1.85
CA PHE A 205 0.46 13.01 -3.30
C PHE A 205 0.35 11.54 -3.66
N THR A 206 -0.28 11.32 -4.81
CA THR A 206 -0.43 10.02 -5.45
C THR A 206 0.34 10.04 -6.77
N TRP A 207 1.01 8.93 -7.08
CA TRP A 207 1.57 8.71 -8.40
C TRP A 207 0.56 7.99 -9.28
N LEU A 208 0.24 8.56 -10.44
CA LEU A 208 -0.53 7.88 -11.47
C LEU A 208 0.43 7.19 -12.44
N ILE A 209 0.38 5.86 -12.46
CA ILE A 209 1.35 5.03 -13.21
C ILE A 209 1.23 5.25 -14.72
N PRO A 210 0.03 5.17 -15.35
CA PRO A 210 -0.10 5.35 -16.80
C PRO A 210 0.28 6.77 -17.27
N GLU A 211 -0.08 7.78 -16.48
CA GLU A 211 0.18 9.19 -16.79
C GLU A 211 1.59 9.64 -16.40
N LYS A 212 2.33 8.83 -15.64
CA LYS A 212 3.67 9.13 -15.11
C LYS A 212 3.73 10.51 -14.44
N ARG A 213 2.76 10.78 -13.55
CA ARG A 213 2.67 12.09 -12.90
C ARG A 213 2.23 12.00 -11.45
N TRP A 214 2.76 12.90 -10.66
CA TRP A 214 2.28 13.20 -9.31
C TRP A 214 1.00 14.05 -9.39
N VAL A 215 0.03 13.72 -8.57
CA VAL A 215 -1.17 14.52 -8.36
C VAL A 215 -1.46 14.65 -6.87
N PRO A 216 -2.03 15.79 -6.42
CA PRO A 216 -2.55 15.90 -5.07
C PRO A 216 -3.52 14.75 -4.78
N ARG A 217 -3.38 14.11 -3.62
CA ARG A 217 -4.19 12.94 -3.26
C ARG A 217 -5.68 13.26 -3.16
N ASN A 218 -6.04 14.50 -2.83
CA ASN A 218 -7.43 14.95 -2.85
C ASN A 218 -8.01 15.07 -4.27
N ALA A 219 -7.18 15.10 -5.31
CA ALA A 219 -7.59 15.18 -6.71
C ALA A 219 -7.72 13.81 -7.39
N THR A 220 -7.40 12.71 -6.70
CA THR A 220 -7.54 11.35 -7.26
C THR A 220 -8.98 10.83 -7.21
N PHE A 221 -9.86 11.50 -6.47
CA PHE A 221 -11.27 11.12 -6.31
C PHE A 221 -12.18 12.32 -6.49
N VAL A 222 -13.29 12.14 -7.19
CA VAL A 222 -14.34 13.16 -7.29
C VAL A 222 -15.04 13.22 -5.93
N ARG A 223 -15.02 14.40 -5.30
CA ARG A 223 -15.61 14.64 -3.98
C ARG A 223 -16.42 15.95 -3.97
N PRO A 224 -17.38 16.11 -3.05
CA PRO A 224 -18.01 17.39 -2.79
C PRO A 224 -16.97 18.48 -2.48
N PRO A 225 -17.11 19.72 -3.00
CA PRO A 225 -16.10 20.78 -2.87
C PRO A 225 -15.74 21.18 -1.43
N ASP A 226 -16.63 20.93 -0.48
CA ASP A 226 -16.54 21.27 0.94
C ASP A 226 -15.95 20.13 1.81
N THR A 227 -15.56 19.01 1.20
CA THR A 227 -15.01 17.88 1.95
C THR A 227 -13.61 18.19 2.47
N VAL A 228 -13.47 18.35 3.79
CA VAL A 228 -12.18 18.54 4.45
C VAL A 228 -11.31 17.30 4.27
N HIS A 229 -10.11 17.47 3.68
CA HIS A 229 -9.14 16.39 3.55
C HIS A 229 -8.45 16.13 4.89
N ARG A 230 -8.39 14.86 5.30
CA ARG A 230 -7.62 14.41 6.45
C ARG A 230 -6.61 13.37 6.00
N SER A 231 -5.38 13.49 6.49
CA SER A 231 -4.37 12.46 6.27
C SER A 231 -4.84 11.14 6.89
N GLU A 232 -4.77 10.10 6.07
CA GLU A 232 -5.17 8.76 6.48
C GLU A 232 -4.03 8.10 7.26
N VAL A 233 -4.39 7.15 8.14
CA VAL A 233 -3.41 6.32 8.86
C VAL A 233 -3.53 4.89 8.34
N TRP A 234 -2.50 4.40 7.64
CA TRP A 234 -2.53 3.09 6.97
C TRP A 234 -2.95 1.97 7.92
N ASN A 235 -2.41 1.99 9.14
CA ASN A 235 -2.55 0.94 10.16
C ASN A 235 -4.00 0.60 10.52
N VAL A 236 -4.93 1.56 10.38
CA VAL A 236 -6.34 1.37 10.76
C VAL A 236 -7.30 1.59 9.59
N VAL A 237 -6.82 2.03 8.43
CA VAL A 237 -7.66 2.36 7.27
C VAL A 237 -7.41 1.39 6.12
N CYS A 238 -6.17 1.36 5.62
CA CYS A 238 -5.80 0.61 4.42
C CYS A 238 -5.40 -0.83 4.75
N SER A 239 -4.77 -1.04 5.90
CA SER A 239 -4.32 -2.34 6.37
C SER A 239 -5.46 -3.37 6.48
N ARG A 240 -6.70 -2.91 6.72
CA ARG A 240 -7.93 -3.72 6.78
C ARG A 240 -8.15 -4.63 5.59
N CYS A 241 -7.65 -4.22 4.43
CA CYS A 241 -7.80 -4.95 3.18
C CYS A 241 -6.46 -5.17 2.48
N HIS A 242 -5.40 -4.40 2.77
CA HIS A 242 -4.13 -4.43 2.03
C HIS A 242 -2.96 -5.07 2.80
N ALA A 243 -3.25 -5.83 3.84
CA ALA A 243 -2.29 -6.64 4.58
C ALA A 243 -2.93 -7.98 5.00
N THR A 244 -2.10 -8.99 5.18
CA THR A 244 -2.54 -10.34 5.55
C THR A 244 -2.36 -10.56 7.04
N GLY A 245 -3.39 -11.06 7.72
CA GLY A 245 -3.35 -11.32 9.16
C GLY A 245 -3.02 -10.07 9.96
N ILE A 246 -3.73 -8.98 9.75
CA ILE A 246 -3.39 -7.68 10.32
C ILE A 246 -3.94 -7.51 11.75
N GLU A 247 -3.09 -7.04 12.66
CA GLU A 247 -3.42 -6.58 14.01
C GLU A 247 -2.94 -5.13 14.17
N PRO A 248 -3.84 -4.13 14.20
CA PRO A 248 -3.42 -2.74 14.34
C PRO A 248 -2.77 -2.42 15.70
N ARG A 249 -3.22 -3.08 16.78
CA ARG A 249 -2.75 -2.92 18.16
C ARG A 249 -2.70 -1.45 18.59
N VAL A 250 -3.82 -0.76 18.45
CA VAL A 250 -3.96 0.65 18.82
C VAL A 250 -3.99 0.79 20.35
N ASP A 251 -3.07 1.58 20.88
CA ASP A 251 -3.15 2.07 22.25
C ASP A 251 -3.78 3.46 22.25
N SER A 252 -5.06 3.52 22.62
CA SER A 252 -5.80 4.78 22.62
C SER A 252 -5.39 5.73 23.75
N GLN A 253 -4.80 5.21 24.84
CA GLN A 253 -4.35 6.03 25.97
C GLN A 253 -3.04 6.75 25.62
N HIS A 254 -2.08 6.01 25.07
CA HIS A 254 -0.77 6.53 24.70
C HIS A 254 -0.71 7.06 23.27
N ARG A 255 -1.79 6.93 22.51
CA ARG A 255 -1.91 7.36 21.10
C ARG A 255 -0.88 6.69 20.18
N THR A 256 -0.45 5.49 20.53
CA THR A 256 0.59 4.75 19.81
C THR A 256 0.01 3.57 19.04
N MET A 257 0.78 3.06 18.10
CA MET A 257 0.43 1.86 17.34
C MET A 257 1.58 0.88 17.37
N ASP A 258 1.22 -0.39 17.48
CA ASP A 258 2.16 -1.51 17.53
C ASP A 258 1.83 -2.57 16.48
N THR A 259 1.47 -2.09 15.28
CA THR A 259 0.84 -2.89 14.23
C THR A 259 1.70 -4.08 13.80
N ARG A 260 1.05 -5.23 13.65
CA ARG A 260 1.64 -6.49 13.19
C ARG A 260 0.85 -7.03 12.00
N ALA A 261 1.53 -7.65 11.05
CA ALA A 261 0.91 -8.32 9.91
C ALA A 261 1.63 -9.64 9.62
N GLY A 262 0.89 -10.70 9.30
CA GLY A 262 1.48 -11.97 8.88
C GLY A 262 2.39 -11.73 7.67
N GLU A 263 1.88 -10.97 6.70
CA GLU A 263 2.61 -10.49 5.53
C GLU A 263 2.02 -9.16 5.03
N LEU A 264 2.85 -8.28 4.46
CA LEU A 264 2.36 -7.08 3.77
C LEU A 264 1.78 -7.45 2.40
N GLY A 265 0.71 -6.76 2.00
CA GLY A 265 -0.03 -7.11 0.79
C GLY A 265 -0.99 -8.28 1.01
N ILE A 266 -1.54 -8.80 -0.09
CA ILE A 266 -2.47 -9.94 -0.07
C ILE A 266 -1.69 -11.21 -0.36
N ALA A 267 -1.33 -11.91 0.71
CA ALA A 267 -0.52 -13.11 0.71
C ALA A 267 -1.37 -14.38 0.61
N CYS A 268 -0.73 -15.55 0.48
CA CYS A 268 -1.41 -16.84 0.36
C CYS A 268 -2.45 -17.05 1.48
N GLU A 269 -2.08 -16.72 2.71
CA GLU A 269 -2.89 -16.94 3.92
C GLU A 269 -4.07 -15.96 4.04
N ALA A 270 -4.15 -14.91 3.20
CA ALA A 270 -5.35 -14.06 3.12
C ALA A 270 -6.53 -14.80 2.50
N CYS A 271 -6.28 -15.81 1.66
CA CYS A 271 -7.31 -16.63 1.03
C CYS A 271 -7.36 -18.06 1.57
N HIS A 272 -6.23 -18.55 2.10
CA HIS A 272 -6.08 -19.93 2.57
C HIS A 272 -6.14 -20.07 4.10
N GLY A 273 -6.13 -18.96 4.83
CA GLY A 273 -6.05 -18.93 6.28
C GLY A 273 -4.64 -19.18 6.82
N PRO A 274 -4.44 -19.09 8.15
CA PRO A 274 -3.14 -19.26 8.79
C PRO A 274 -2.64 -20.70 8.60
N ALA A 275 -1.48 -20.86 7.97
CA ALA A 275 -1.00 -22.13 7.46
C ALA A 275 0.12 -22.77 8.30
N GLN A 276 0.53 -22.18 9.42
CA GLN A 276 1.68 -22.70 10.19
C GLN A 276 1.52 -24.18 10.56
N ARG A 277 0.35 -24.59 11.07
CA ARG A 277 0.09 -26.01 11.40
C ARG A 277 0.14 -26.92 10.18
N HIS A 278 -0.34 -26.44 9.03
CA HIS A 278 -0.22 -27.17 7.77
C HIS A 278 1.24 -27.34 7.35
N VAL A 279 2.03 -26.27 7.41
CA VAL A 279 3.46 -26.29 7.08
C VAL A 279 4.21 -27.23 8.02
N ASP A 280 4.04 -27.11 9.33
CA ASP A 280 4.69 -27.95 10.34
C ASP A 280 4.38 -29.44 10.11
N ALA A 281 3.12 -29.77 9.86
CA ALA A 281 2.70 -31.14 9.60
C ALA A 281 3.31 -31.69 8.30
N ARG A 282 3.40 -30.91 7.22
CA ARG A 282 4.03 -31.33 5.96
C ARG A 282 5.55 -31.47 6.07
N LEU A 283 6.21 -30.61 6.85
CA LEU A 283 7.64 -30.74 7.12
C LEU A 283 7.93 -32.00 7.95
N ALA A 284 7.13 -32.27 8.98
CA ALA A 284 7.26 -33.49 9.79
C ALA A 284 7.04 -34.78 8.97
N GLU A 285 6.11 -34.76 8.00
CA GLU A 285 5.88 -35.86 7.05
C GLU A 285 7.09 -36.06 6.14
N ARG A 286 7.63 -34.98 5.56
CA ARG A 286 8.80 -35.02 4.68
C ARG A 286 10.04 -35.54 5.39
N ASP A 287 10.23 -35.12 6.63
CA ASP A 287 11.37 -35.51 7.47
C ASP A 287 11.14 -36.89 8.13
N LYS A 288 10.04 -37.57 7.77
CA LYS A 288 9.63 -38.91 8.26
C LYS A 288 9.52 -38.99 9.79
N SER A 289 9.33 -37.86 10.46
CA SER A 289 9.18 -37.79 11.91
C SER A 289 7.80 -38.25 12.36
N THR A 290 6.76 -37.89 11.60
CA THR A 290 5.35 -38.22 11.88
C THR A 290 4.59 -38.22 10.56
N THR A 291 3.67 -39.15 10.35
CA THR A 291 2.70 -39.07 9.25
C THR A 291 1.42 -38.43 9.78
N PRO A 292 1.08 -37.18 9.41
CA PRO A 292 -0.12 -36.54 9.90
C PRO A 292 -1.36 -37.20 9.29
N ASP A 293 -2.45 -37.24 10.05
CA ASP A 293 -3.73 -37.71 9.52
C ASP A 293 -4.20 -36.80 8.36
N ALA A 294 -4.58 -37.44 7.24
CA ALA A 294 -4.94 -36.72 6.01
C ALA A 294 -6.23 -35.90 6.13
N ARG A 295 -7.12 -36.20 7.10
CA ARG A 295 -8.29 -35.37 7.39
C ARG A 295 -7.86 -34.14 8.18
N VAL A 296 -7.01 -34.31 9.19
CA VAL A 296 -6.43 -33.20 9.97
C VAL A 296 -5.72 -32.21 9.06
N LEU A 297 -4.79 -32.68 8.21
CA LEU A 297 -4.08 -31.83 7.24
C LEU A 297 -5.00 -31.03 6.31
N ARG A 298 -6.14 -31.62 5.91
CA ARG A 298 -7.13 -30.95 5.04
C ARG A 298 -7.94 -29.89 5.79
N SER A 299 -8.11 -30.03 7.10
CA SER A 299 -8.76 -29.00 7.92
C SER A 299 -7.84 -27.86 8.32
N GLU A 300 -6.52 -28.01 8.21
CA GLU A 300 -5.56 -26.97 8.60
C GLU A 300 -5.47 -25.79 7.63
N ILE A 301 -5.92 -25.95 6.38
CA ILE A 301 -5.84 -24.91 5.36
C ILE A 301 -7.08 -24.95 4.47
N VAL A 302 -7.69 -23.79 4.23
CA VAL A 302 -8.88 -23.75 3.38
C VAL A 302 -8.48 -23.85 1.91
N HIS A 303 -9.25 -24.60 1.13
CA HIS A 303 -9.14 -24.59 -0.32
C HIS A 303 -10.41 -23.95 -0.89
N PRO A 304 -10.37 -22.70 -1.40
CA PRO A 304 -11.57 -21.96 -1.80
C PRO A 304 -12.48 -22.67 -2.82
N LYS A 305 -11.92 -23.50 -3.73
CA LYS A 305 -12.71 -24.32 -4.67
C LYS A 305 -13.37 -25.58 -4.08
N LYS A 306 -13.14 -25.89 -2.79
CA LYS A 306 -13.59 -27.14 -2.13
C LYS A 306 -14.50 -26.87 -0.93
N ILE A 307 -15.02 -25.66 -0.82
CA ILE A 307 -15.98 -25.25 0.21
C ILE A 307 -17.25 -24.72 -0.48
N GLU A 308 -18.32 -24.52 0.30
CA GLU A 308 -19.58 -23.99 -0.21
C GLU A 308 -19.38 -22.67 -0.97
N PRO A 309 -20.02 -22.46 -2.14
CA PRO A 309 -19.80 -21.28 -2.99
C PRO A 309 -19.99 -19.93 -2.26
N ALA A 310 -20.94 -19.87 -1.32
CA ALA A 310 -21.14 -18.70 -0.47
C ALA A 310 -19.92 -18.41 0.42
N ARG A 311 -19.37 -19.44 1.09
CA ARG A 311 -18.16 -19.33 1.92
C ARG A 311 -16.93 -18.98 1.09
N ALA A 312 -16.80 -19.54 -0.10
CA ALA A 312 -15.74 -19.18 -1.04
C ALA A 312 -15.80 -17.69 -1.43
N SER A 313 -17.01 -17.17 -1.67
CA SER A 313 -17.21 -15.75 -2.03
C SER A 313 -16.93 -14.80 -0.87
N GLN A 314 -17.21 -15.22 0.36
CA GLN A 314 -16.90 -14.44 1.55
C GLN A 314 -15.39 -14.18 1.71
N ILE A 315 -14.53 -15.07 1.23
CA ILE A 315 -13.07 -14.85 1.23
C ILE A 315 -12.73 -13.58 0.40
N CYS A 316 -13.32 -13.45 -0.78
CA CYS A 316 -13.16 -12.26 -1.62
C CYS A 316 -13.89 -11.05 -1.01
N GLY A 317 -15.10 -11.30 -0.48
CA GLY A 317 -15.96 -10.31 0.16
C GLY A 317 -15.33 -9.64 1.36
N PHE A 318 -14.37 -10.27 2.04
CA PHE A 318 -13.65 -9.63 3.14
C PHE A 318 -12.95 -8.32 2.70
N CYS A 319 -12.41 -8.27 1.48
CA CYS A 319 -11.75 -7.07 0.95
C CYS A 319 -12.60 -6.33 -0.10
N HIS A 320 -13.29 -7.06 -0.96
CA HIS A 320 -14.10 -6.52 -2.05
C HIS A 320 -15.53 -6.18 -1.60
N SER A 321 -15.64 -5.57 -0.42
CA SER A 321 -16.91 -5.10 0.11
C SER A 321 -16.77 -3.88 1.02
N MET A 322 -17.88 -3.17 1.18
CA MET A 322 -18.11 -2.23 2.26
C MET A 322 -18.64 -3.02 3.47
N LYS A 323 -17.79 -3.13 4.49
CA LYS A 323 -18.05 -3.90 5.71
C LYS A 323 -18.34 -3.01 6.92
N TRP A 324 -19.13 -3.55 7.83
CA TRP A 324 -19.41 -3.03 9.16
C TRP A 324 -18.75 -3.95 10.20
N TRP A 325 -18.41 -3.40 11.35
CA TRP A 325 -17.99 -4.18 12.51
C TRP A 325 -18.47 -3.47 13.77
N ASP A 326 -18.98 -4.25 14.71
CA ASP A 326 -19.31 -3.76 16.05
C ASP A 326 -18.00 -3.49 16.81
N ARG A 327 -18.03 -2.54 17.75
CA ARG A 327 -16.91 -2.30 18.67
C ARG A 327 -16.48 -3.55 19.44
N LYS A 328 -17.42 -4.46 19.71
CA LYS A 328 -17.18 -5.73 20.39
C LYS A 328 -16.21 -6.64 19.63
N GLU A 329 -16.08 -6.48 18.32
CA GLU A 329 -15.07 -7.16 17.50
C GLU A 329 -13.64 -6.78 17.95
N GLY A 330 -13.45 -5.59 18.52
CA GLY A 330 -12.13 -5.15 18.99
C GLY A 330 -11.09 -5.07 17.87
N TRP A 331 -11.53 -4.76 16.64
CA TRP A 331 -10.67 -4.63 15.46
C TRP A 331 -9.45 -3.73 15.70
N PRO A 332 -9.57 -2.51 16.26
CA PRO A 332 -8.41 -1.65 16.48
C PRO A 332 -7.34 -2.27 17.40
N GLU A 333 -7.73 -3.11 18.35
CA GLU A 333 -6.82 -3.70 19.33
C GLU A 333 -6.26 -5.05 18.88
N ARG A 334 -7.07 -5.88 18.23
CA ARG A 334 -6.80 -7.32 18.00
C ARG A 334 -6.90 -7.78 16.55
N GLY A 335 -7.26 -6.91 15.62
CA GLY A 335 -7.53 -7.32 14.25
C GLY A 335 -8.90 -7.99 14.09
N PHE A 336 -9.19 -8.52 12.89
CA PHE A 336 -10.49 -9.14 12.60
C PHE A 336 -10.51 -10.57 13.14
N HIS A 337 -11.65 -11.05 13.63
CA HIS A 337 -11.81 -12.44 14.02
C HIS A 337 -11.99 -13.38 12.83
N TYR A 338 -12.60 -12.89 11.74
CA TYR A 338 -12.79 -13.66 10.50
C TYR A 338 -11.51 -14.34 10.00
N ARG A 339 -11.60 -15.63 9.66
CA ARG A 339 -10.60 -16.35 8.88
C ARG A 339 -11.22 -16.93 7.60
N PRO A 340 -10.43 -17.10 6.53
CA PRO A 340 -10.91 -17.74 5.31
C PRO A 340 -11.55 -19.11 5.58
N GLY A 341 -12.80 -19.28 5.14
CA GLY A 341 -13.62 -20.46 5.41
C GLY A 341 -14.69 -20.25 6.49
N ASP A 342 -14.53 -19.27 7.38
CA ASP A 342 -15.53 -18.90 8.38
C ASP A 342 -16.74 -18.20 7.76
N ASP A 343 -17.76 -17.95 8.58
CA ASP A 343 -18.83 -17.02 8.25
C ASP A 343 -18.37 -15.58 8.40
N LEU A 344 -18.14 -14.89 7.27
CA LEU A 344 -17.78 -13.48 7.29
C LEU A 344 -18.83 -12.62 7.98
N GLU A 345 -20.12 -12.86 7.72
CA GLU A 345 -21.19 -12.01 8.24
C GLU A 345 -21.43 -12.19 9.74
N ALA A 346 -20.88 -13.25 10.35
CA ALA A 346 -20.98 -13.48 11.80
C ALA A 346 -20.10 -12.54 12.63
N THR A 347 -19.01 -12.02 12.06
CA THR A 347 -18.03 -11.17 12.76
C THR A 347 -17.87 -9.81 12.09
N THR A 348 -17.96 -9.77 10.77
CA THR A 348 -17.73 -8.58 9.94
C THR A 348 -18.85 -8.42 8.92
N PRO A 349 -20.07 -8.09 9.36
CA PRO A 349 -21.25 -8.00 8.49
C PRO A 349 -21.06 -7.01 7.34
N ILE A 350 -21.64 -7.34 6.19
CA ILE A 350 -21.54 -6.50 4.99
C ILE A 350 -22.67 -5.47 4.95
N ILE A 351 -22.32 -4.22 4.67
CA ILE A 351 -23.29 -3.13 4.58
C ILE A 351 -24.17 -3.36 3.35
N ARG A 352 -25.47 -3.51 3.59
CA ARG A 352 -26.50 -3.55 2.54
C ARG A 352 -27.55 -2.50 2.89
N PRO A 353 -27.82 -1.50 2.04
CA PRO A 353 -28.81 -0.47 2.33
C PRO A 353 -30.18 -1.05 2.74
N SER A 354 -30.61 -2.13 2.07
CA SER A 354 -31.86 -2.84 2.33
C SER A 354 -31.96 -3.47 3.73
N ARG A 355 -30.82 -3.82 4.34
CA ARG A 355 -30.71 -4.52 5.64
C ARG A 355 -29.99 -3.72 6.71
N ALA A 356 -29.72 -2.43 6.47
CA ALA A 356 -28.93 -1.62 7.39
C ALA A 356 -29.54 -1.52 8.80
N LYS A 357 -30.86 -1.63 8.91
CA LYS A 357 -31.61 -1.64 10.19
C LYS A 357 -31.42 -2.92 11.00
N GLU A 358 -31.03 -4.01 10.36
CA GLU A 358 -30.84 -5.33 11.01
C GLU A 358 -29.46 -5.45 11.67
N LEU A 359 -28.52 -4.57 11.30
CA LEU A 359 -27.13 -4.63 11.78
C LEU A 359 -26.98 -3.82 13.09
N PRO A 360 -26.54 -4.46 14.19
CA PRO A 360 -26.33 -3.78 15.47
C PRO A 360 -25.42 -2.56 15.34
N GLY A 361 -25.88 -1.43 15.89
CA GLY A 361 -25.16 -0.16 15.90
C GLY A 361 -25.05 0.58 14.55
N LEU A 362 -25.28 -0.09 13.41
CA LEU A 362 -25.20 0.55 12.10
C LEU A 362 -26.33 1.54 11.90
N ALA A 363 -27.56 1.20 12.27
CA ALA A 363 -28.71 2.10 12.15
C ALA A 363 -28.48 3.44 12.88
N ASP A 364 -28.03 3.38 14.14
CA ASP A 364 -27.72 4.56 14.95
C ASP A 364 -26.52 5.35 14.40
N TYR A 365 -25.57 4.66 13.77
CA TYR A 365 -24.46 5.31 13.11
C TYR A 365 -24.93 6.06 11.86
N LEU A 366 -25.72 5.43 11.00
CA LEU A 366 -26.25 6.02 9.78
C LEU A 366 -27.23 7.16 10.05
N ALA A 367 -28.00 7.11 11.16
CA ALA A 367 -28.85 8.23 11.57
C ALA A 367 -28.04 9.51 11.85
N ARG A 368 -26.77 9.37 12.28
CA ARG A 368 -25.85 10.48 12.54
C ARG A 368 -24.95 10.82 11.36
N ASN A 369 -24.82 9.91 10.40
CA ASN A 369 -23.92 9.99 9.25
C ASN A 369 -24.67 9.53 7.97
N PRO A 370 -25.78 10.19 7.60
CA PRO A 370 -26.65 9.74 6.51
C PRO A 370 -25.95 9.73 5.14
N GLU A 371 -24.88 10.52 4.98
CA GLU A 371 -24.07 10.58 3.77
C GLU A 371 -23.35 9.26 3.46
N VAL A 372 -23.05 8.42 4.46
CA VAL A 372 -22.29 7.18 4.27
C VAL A 372 -22.94 6.28 3.21
N LEU A 373 -24.25 6.03 3.28
CA LEU A 373 -24.91 5.20 2.27
C LEU A 373 -24.91 5.87 0.89
N ARG A 374 -25.09 7.20 0.85
CA ARG A 374 -25.10 7.96 -0.41
C ARG A 374 -23.72 7.98 -1.08
N ASP A 375 -22.65 7.94 -0.30
CA ASP A 375 -21.29 7.98 -0.83
C ASP A 375 -20.91 6.63 -1.46
N PHE A 376 -21.40 5.52 -0.92
CA PHE A 376 -21.05 4.17 -1.39
C PHE A 376 -22.11 3.51 -2.28
N PHE A 377 -23.37 3.96 -2.25
CA PHE A 377 -24.47 3.32 -2.95
C PHE A 377 -25.32 4.30 -3.77
N TRP A 378 -25.78 3.84 -4.92
CA TRP A 378 -26.87 4.44 -5.66
C TRP A 378 -28.20 4.24 -4.91
N PRO A 379 -29.23 5.07 -5.17
CA PRO A 379 -30.52 4.95 -4.48
C PRO A 379 -31.22 3.59 -4.66
N ASP A 380 -30.88 2.83 -5.71
CA ASP A 380 -31.37 1.48 -5.99
C ASP A 380 -30.61 0.38 -5.22
N GLY A 381 -29.61 0.75 -4.42
CA GLY A 381 -28.78 -0.17 -3.64
C GLY A 381 -27.53 -0.67 -4.36
N MET A 382 -27.32 -0.30 -5.63
CA MET A 382 -26.10 -0.68 -6.36
C MET A 382 -24.88 0.06 -5.79
N VAL A 383 -23.75 -0.64 -5.67
CA VAL A 383 -22.50 -0.04 -5.18
C VAL A 383 -21.93 0.95 -6.21
N ARG A 384 -21.53 2.14 -5.76
CA ARG A 384 -20.88 3.18 -6.59
C ARG A 384 -19.41 2.88 -6.85
N VAL A 385 -18.81 2.17 -5.92
CA VAL A 385 -17.38 1.92 -5.81
C VAL A 385 -17.04 0.60 -6.49
N SER A 386 -16.47 0.68 -7.69
CA SER A 386 -15.96 -0.51 -8.38
C SER A 386 -14.88 -1.20 -7.53
N GLY A 387 -14.91 -2.53 -7.47
CA GLY A 387 -14.07 -3.32 -6.56
C GLY A 387 -14.68 -3.53 -5.16
N ARG A 388 -15.96 -3.15 -4.96
CA ARG A 388 -16.79 -3.48 -3.78
C ARG A 388 -18.02 -4.30 -4.15
N ASP A 389 -17.89 -5.08 -5.22
CA ASP A 389 -18.97 -5.76 -5.92
C ASP A 389 -19.65 -6.85 -5.07
N TYR A 390 -19.00 -7.33 -4.01
CA TYR A 390 -19.61 -8.31 -3.11
C TYR A 390 -20.89 -7.79 -2.44
N ASN A 391 -20.97 -6.48 -2.16
CA ASN A 391 -22.19 -5.87 -1.59
C ASN A 391 -23.41 -6.10 -2.49
N GLY A 392 -23.27 -5.85 -3.80
CA GLY A 392 -24.34 -6.07 -4.77
C GLY A 392 -24.56 -7.55 -5.08
N LEU A 393 -23.47 -8.35 -5.09
CA LEU A 393 -23.54 -9.78 -5.35
C LEU A 393 -24.46 -10.49 -4.36
N LEU A 394 -24.38 -10.17 -3.07
CA LEU A 394 -25.15 -10.79 -1.99
C LEU A 394 -26.67 -10.79 -2.25
N GLU A 395 -27.16 -9.78 -2.97
CA GLU A 395 -28.60 -9.62 -3.23
C GLU A 395 -29.05 -10.19 -4.57
N SER A 396 -28.09 -10.54 -5.44
CA SER A 396 -28.35 -11.06 -6.78
C SER A 396 -29.04 -12.45 -6.75
N PRO A 397 -29.91 -12.75 -7.74
CA PRO A 397 -30.47 -14.09 -7.90
C PRO A 397 -29.40 -15.17 -8.07
N CYS A 398 -28.30 -14.83 -8.77
CA CYS A 398 -27.16 -15.72 -8.99
C CYS A 398 -26.58 -16.23 -7.67
N TYR A 399 -26.32 -15.31 -6.74
CA TYR A 399 -25.76 -15.64 -5.42
C TYR A 399 -26.75 -16.35 -4.52
N LYS A 400 -27.99 -15.87 -4.45
CA LYS A 400 -29.07 -16.47 -3.65
C LYS A 400 -29.40 -17.91 -4.06
N GLY A 401 -29.15 -18.27 -5.32
CA GLY A 401 -29.28 -19.65 -5.81
C GLY A 401 -28.24 -20.63 -5.25
N GLY A 402 -27.26 -20.17 -4.47
CA GLY A 402 -26.32 -21.00 -3.70
C GLY A 402 -25.19 -21.68 -4.48
N LYS A 403 -25.27 -21.71 -5.81
CA LYS A 403 -24.27 -22.36 -6.69
C LYS A 403 -23.17 -21.42 -7.19
N PHE A 404 -23.39 -20.11 -7.09
CA PHE A 404 -22.49 -19.09 -7.61
C PHE A 404 -21.40 -18.73 -6.60
N SER A 405 -20.16 -18.54 -7.07
CA SER A 405 -19.12 -17.86 -6.31
C SER A 405 -18.31 -16.91 -7.18
N CYS A 406 -17.49 -16.07 -6.56
CA CYS A 406 -16.48 -15.27 -7.29
C CYS A 406 -15.61 -16.15 -8.22
N LEU A 407 -15.33 -17.39 -7.80
CA LEU A 407 -14.52 -18.37 -8.54
C LEU A 407 -15.26 -19.00 -9.73
N SER A 408 -16.55 -18.71 -9.92
CA SER A 408 -17.28 -19.07 -11.15
C SER A 408 -16.76 -18.29 -12.35
N CYS A 409 -16.19 -17.10 -12.13
CA CYS A 409 -15.65 -16.22 -13.18
C CYS A 409 -14.17 -15.91 -13.00
N HIS A 410 -13.67 -15.83 -11.77
CA HIS A 410 -12.27 -15.49 -11.47
C HIS A 410 -11.42 -16.72 -11.13
N SER A 411 -10.11 -16.62 -11.35
CA SER A 411 -9.12 -17.57 -10.85
C SER A 411 -7.94 -16.79 -10.30
N LEU A 412 -7.56 -17.07 -9.05
CA LEU A 412 -6.41 -16.40 -8.42
C LEU A 412 -5.06 -16.98 -8.89
N HIS A 413 -5.10 -18.18 -9.46
CA HIS A 413 -3.94 -18.88 -10.01
C HIS A 413 -4.19 -19.19 -11.48
N GLU A 414 -3.10 -19.25 -12.25
CA GLU A 414 -3.15 -19.56 -13.69
C GLU A 414 -4.06 -18.62 -14.50
N SER A 415 -4.18 -17.37 -14.07
CA SER A 415 -4.90 -16.30 -14.78
C SER A 415 -3.95 -15.22 -15.26
N ASP A 416 -4.48 -14.35 -16.13
CA ASP A 416 -3.89 -13.03 -16.32
C ASP A 416 -3.88 -12.28 -14.97
N PRO A 417 -2.78 -11.58 -14.60
CA PRO A 417 -2.76 -10.72 -13.41
C PRO A 417 -3.71 -9.53 -13.51
N ASP A 418 -4.03 -9.06 -14.72
CA ASP A 418 -5.08 -8.09 -14.97
C ASP A 418 -6.45 -8.82 -14.90
N ASP A 419 -7.38 -8.28 -14.11
CA ASP A 419 -8.74 -8.80 -13.83
C ASP A 419 -8.85 -10.20 -13.18
N GLN A 420 -7.82 -11.05 -13.29
CA GLN A 420 -7.79 -12.43 -12.78
C GLN A 420 -9.01 -13.27 -13.19
N LEU A 421 -9.43 -13.13 -14.45
CA LEU A 421 -10.50 -13.95 -15.02
C LEU A 421 -10.01 -15.38 -15.23
N ALA A 422 -10.85 -16.35 -14.88
CA ALA A 422 -10.56 -17.75 -15.15
C ALA A 422 -10.56 -18.04 -16.65
N ARG A 423 -9.94 -19.15 -17.04
CA ARG A 423 -9.90 -19.59 -18.44
C ARG A 423 -11.31 -19.65 -19.03
N ASN A 424 -11.48 -19.12 -20.24
CA ASN A 424 -12.78 -19.02 -20.93
C ASN A 424 -13.84 -18.19 -20.16
N ARG A 425 -13.42 -17.16 -19.43
CA ARG A 425 -14.32 -16.19 -18.75
C ARG A 425 -14.16 -14.76 -19.24
N THR A 426 -13.49 -14.57 -20.39
CA THR A 426 -13.26 -13.27 -21.04
C THR A 426 -14.34 -12.92 -22.07
N ASP A 427 -15.40 -13.72 -22.17
CA ASP A 427 -16.52 -13.53 -23.09
C ASP A 427 -17.82 -14.11 -22.48
N ASN A 428 -18.87 -14.24 -23.29
CA ASN A 428 -20.18 -14.75 -22.88
C ASN A 428 -20.15 -16.14 -22.23
N ARG A 429 -19.07 -16.92 -22.38
CA ARG A 429 -18.90 -18.21 -21.68
C ARG A 429 -18.83 -18.04 -20.16
N ALA A 430 -18.56 -16.85 -19.65
CA ALA A 430 -18.73 -16.53 -18.24
C ALA A 430 -20.18 -16.69 -17.77
N CYS A 431 -21.16 -16.39 -18.62
CA CYS A 431 -22.57 -16.46 -18.30
C CYS A 431 -23.20 -17.78 -18.77
N THR A 432 -22.86 -18.20 -19.99
CA THR A 432 -23.47 -19.38 -20.64
C THR A 432 -23.01 -20.71 -20.06
N GLN A 433 -22.07 -20.72 -19.09
CA GLN A 433 -21.80 -21.90 -18.27
C GLN A 433 -23.00 -22.33 -17.41
N CYS A 434 -23.90 -21.40 -17.09
CA CYS A 434 -25.15 -21.66 -16.36
C CYS A 434 -26.39 -21.30 -17.19
N HIS A 435 -26.28 -20.33 -18.10
CA HIS A 435 -27.37 -19.85 -18.94
C HIS A 435 -27.21 -20.33 -20.38
N GLU A 436 -27.30 -21.64 -20.60
CA GLU A 436 -26.98 -22.27 -21.89
C GLU A 436 -27.87 -21.76 -23.03
N THR A 437 -29.11 -21.37 -22.74
CA THR A 437 -30.05 -20.79 -23.72
C THR A 437 -29.47 -19.59 -24.47
N PHE A 438 -28.59 -18.81 -23.85
CA PHE A 438 -27.97 -17.64 -24.49
C PHE A 438 -26.72 -17.96 -25.31
N ARG A 439 -26.40 -19.25 -25.52
CA ARG A 439 -25.42 -19.66 -26.56
C ARG A 439 -26.02 -19.50 -27.95
N GLU A 440 -27.33 -19.57 -28.07
CA GLU A 440 -28.06 -19.38 -29.33
C GLU A 440 -28.15 -17.90 -29.69
N GLU A 441 -27.70 -17.54 -30.90
CA GLU A 441 -27.62 -16.13 -31.34
C GLU A 441 -28.97 -15.41 -31.27
N ALA A 442 -30.06 -16.06 -31.67
CA ALA A 442 -31.39 -15.48 -31.62
C ALA A 442 -31.81 -15.13 -30.19
N GLN A 443 -31.50 -16.01 -29.22
CA GLN A 443 -31.82 -15.78 -27.81
C GLN A 443 -30.90 -14.72 -27.20
N LEU A 444 -29.62 -14.73 -27.56
CA LEU A 444 -28.66 -13.71 -27.15
C LEU A 444 -29.06 -12.32 -27.66
N THR A 445 -29.47 -12.20 -28.94
CA THR A 445 -29.93 -10.95 -29.52
C THR A 445 -31.25 -10.50 -28.92
N ALA A 446 -32.19 -11.40 -28.67
CA ALA A 446 -33.44 -11.07 -27.97
C ALA A 446 -33.19 -10.58 -26.53
N HIS A 447 -32.22 -11.18 -25.83
CA HIS A 447 -31.84 -10.81 -24.47
C HIS A 447 -31.12 -9.45 -24.42
N THR A 448 -30.05 -9.30 -25.21
CA THR A 448 -29.18 -8.12 -25.17
C THR A 448 -29.73 -6.94 -25.96
N ARG A 449 -30.68 -7.19 -26.88
CA ARG A 449 -31.18 -6.21 -27.86
C ARG A 449 -30.10 -5.68 -28.81
N HIS A 450 -29.02 -6.44 -28.97
CA HIS A 450 -27.89 -6.16 -29.84
C HIS A 450 -27.64 -7.34 -30.79
N LEU A 451 -26.98 -7.08 -31.93
CA LEU A 451 -26.56 -8.15 -32.84
C LEU A 451 -25.58 -9.09 -32.12
N ALA A 452 -25.75 -10.40 -32.25
CA ALA A 452 -25.01 -11.41 -31.49
C ALA A 452 -23.47 -11.24 -31.55
N GLY A 453 -22.92 -10.83 -32.70
CA GLY A 453 -21.48 -10.58 -32.89
C GLY A 453 -21.00 -9.20 -32.44
N SER A 454 -21.87 -8.31 -31.97
CA SER A 454 -21.50 -6.95 -31.57
C SER A 454 -20.96 -6.89 -30.14
N SER A 455 -20.20 -5.85 -29.81
CA SER A 455 -19.74 -5.60 -28.45
C SER A 455 -20.88 -5.42 -27.44
N GLY A 456 -22.06 -4.96 -27.90
CA GLY A 456 -23.26 -4.87 -27.06
C GLY A 456 -23.84 -6.23 -26.65
N SER A 457 -23.47 -7.31 -27.34
CA SER A 457 -23.82 -8.69 -26.97
C SER A 457 -22.68 -9.43 -26.27
N GLN A 458 -21.54 -8.79 -26.01
CA GLN A 458 -20.37 -9.39 -25.37
C GLN A 458 -20.22 -8.94 -23.92
N SER A 459 -20.26 -9.89 -22.98
CA SER A 459 -20.06 -9.61 -21.55
C SER A 459 -18.61 -9.24 -21.19
N GLY A 460 -17.64 -9.56 -22.04
CA GLY A 460 -16.21 -9.43 -21.73
C GLY A 460 -15.43 -8.33 -22.48
N GLN A 461 -16.07 -7.55 -23.36
CA GLN A 461 -15.37 -6.56 -24.20
C GLN A 461 -15.25 -5.15 -23.59
N GLN A 462 -15.82 -4.88 -22.41
CA GLN A 462 -15.65 -3.56 -21.78
C GLN A 462 -14.21 -3.27 -21.32
N SER A 463 -13.28 -4.23 -21.35
CA SER A 463 -11.87 -4.00 -20.98
C SER A 463 -10.87 -4.05 -22.14
N GLN A 464 -11.16 -4.65 -23.31
CA GLN A 464 -10.11 -4.91 -24.32
C GLN A 464 -10.29 -4.31 -25.72
N GLY A 465 -11.37 -3.59 -26.04
CA GLY A 465 -11.60 -3.15 -27.42
C GLY A 465 -12.44 -1.91 -27.59
N GLY A 466 -11.91 -0.75 -27.18
CA GLY A 466 -12.53 0.54 -27.50
C GLY A 466 -11.76 1.68 -26.84
N ARG A 467 -11.32 2.65 -27.65
CA ARG A 467 -10.76 3.96 -27.25
C ARG A 467 -10.81 4.23 -25.74
N ARG A 468 -9.68 4.12 -25.04
CA ARG A 468 -9.34 4.80 -23.77
C ARG A 468 -10.53 5.50 -23.07
N THR A 469 -11.57 4.77 -22.70
CA THR A 469 -12.58 5.26 -21.77
C THR A 469 -11.97 4.93 -20.44
N ARG A 470 -11.39 5.98 -19.85
CA ARG A 470 -10.80 6.03 -18.52
C ARG A 470 -11.57 5.13 -17.55
N HIS A 471 -11.13 3.89 -17.38
CA HIS A 471 -11.53 3.10 -16.24
C HIS A 471 -10.92 3.82 -15.04
N ARG A 472 -11.79 4.41 -14.23
CA ARG A 472 -11.41 5.15 -13.05
C ARG A 472 -10.70 4.18 -12.10
N PRO A 473 -9.56 4.56 -11.53
CA PRO A 473 -8.82 3.69 -10.63
C PRO A 473 -9.69 3.31 -9.44
N ALA A 474 -9.50 2.08 -8.95
CA ALA A 474 -10.11 1.54 -7.76
C ALA A 474 -10.21 2.60 -6.65
N GLU A 475 -11.45 2.87 -6.25
CA GLU A 475 -11.79 3.91 -5.30
C GLU A 475 -11.31 3.54 -3.89
N CYS A 476 -10.19 4.11 -3.45
CA CYS A 476 -9.88 4.21 -2.04
C CYS A 476 -10.63 5.43 -1.49
N LEU A 477 -11.92 5.25 -1.17
CA LEU A 477 -12.73 6.28 -0.52
C LEU A 477 -12.82 6.06 0.99
N GLN A 478 -12.43 7.13 1.69
CA GLN A 478 -12.60 7.51 3.09
C GLN A 478 -12.37 6.46 4.19
N PRO A 479 -11.51 6.76 5.19
CA PRO A 479 -11.80 6.31 6.53
C PRO A 479 -13.08 6.98 7.02
N LEU A 480 -14.05 6.16 7.41
CA LEU A 480 -15.08 6.56 8.35
C LEU A 480 -14.38 7.28 9.51
N SER A 481 -14.69 8.56 9.72
CA SER A 481 -14.39 9.24 10.97
C SER A 481 -15.25 8.60 12.05
N PHE A 482 -14.78 7.47 12.58
CA PHE A 482 -15.46 6.77 13.64
C PHE A 482 -15.27 7.52 14.94
N GLY A 483 -16.27 8.34 15.27
CA GLY A 483 -16.39 9.06 16.52
C GLY A 483 -16.44 8.15 17.72
N GLN A 484 -15.26 7.77 18.23
CA GLN A 484 -14.94 7.58 19.64
C GLN A 484 -13.42 7.39 19.88
N THR A 485 -12.59 7.52 18.83
CA THR A 485 -11.24 8.12 18.93
C THR A 485 -11.31 9.66 19.04
N ALA A 486 -12.48 10.24 19.29
CA ALA A 486 -12.75 11.68 19.28
C ALA A 486 -11.94 12.52 20.29
N ARG A 487 -11.19 11.91 21.22
CA ARG A 487 -10.17 12.64 22.00
C ARG A 487 -8.80 12.71 21.34
N LEU A 488 -8.50 11.82 20.39
CA LEU A 488 -7.29 11.85 19.57
C LEU A 488 -7.48 12.76 18.35
N ASP A 489 -8.69 12.79 17.79
CA ASP A 489 -9.01 13.29 16.44
C ASP A 489 -9.06 14.84 16.31
N ARG A 490 -9.27 15.61 17.39
CA ARG A 490 -9.20 17.09 17.32
C ARG A 490 -7.78 17.65 17.40
N GLN A 491 -6.81 16.86 17.86
CA GLN A 491 -5.41 17.29 18.00
C GLN A 491 -4.47 16.60 17.01
N SER A 492 -4.85 15.49 16.38
CA SER A 492 -4.00 14.78 15.42
C SER A 492 -3.87 15.46 14.05
N THR A 493 -4.80 16.32 13.65
CA THR A 493 -4.60 17.20 12.48
C THR A 493 -3.63 18.35 12.78
N GLN A 494 -3.43 18.70 14.06
CA GLN A 494 -2.26 19.45 14.50
C GLN A 494 -1.02 18.56 14.67
N ALA A 495 -1.09 17.23 14.56
CA ALA A 495 0.08 16.35 14.68
C ALA A 495 0.77 16.05 13.35
N LEU A 496 0.35 16.71 12.26
CA LEU A 496 1.24 17.04 11.13
C LEU A 496 2.14 18.25 11.44
N VAL A 497 2.05 18.79 12.65
CA VAL A 497 2.85 19.93 13.11
C VAL A 497 3.84 19.37 14.11
N TRP A 498 5.09 19.25 13.66
CA TRP A 498 6.34 19.38 14.42
C TRP A 498 6.37 18.77 15.83
N PRO A 499 7.28 17.82 16.15
CA PRO A 499 7.46 17.41 17.54
C PRO A 499 7.72 18.65 18.40
N ARG A 500 6.78 18.98 19.31
CA ARG A 500 6.97 20.09 20.24
C ARG A 500 8.18 19.76 21.10
N ASP A 501 9.14 20.68 21.07
CA ASP A 501 10.35 20.75 21.88
C ASP A 501 11.46 19.72 21.56
N SER A 502 12.33 20.10 20.63
CA SER A 502 13.75 19.80 20.71
C SER A 502 14.53 21.12 20.74
N ARG A 503 14.61 21.73 21.93
CA ARG A 503 15.67 22.72 22.18
C ARG A 503 16.97 21.93 22.43
N PRO A 504 18.10 22.37 21.86
CA PRO A 504 19.39 21.79 22.19
C PRO A 504 19.70 22.08 23.66
N VAL A 505 20.21 21.09 24.38
CA VAL A 505 21.14 21.34 25.48
C VAL A 505 22.51 21.51 24.88
#